data_AF-A0A828Z774-F1
#
_entry.id   AF-A0A828Z774-F1
#
_cell.length_a   1.000
_cell.length_b   1.000
_cell.length_c   1.000
_cell.angle_alpha   90.00
_cell.angle_beta   90.00
_cell.angle_gamma   90.00
#
_symmetry.space_group_name_H-M   'P 1'
#
loop_
_entity.id
_entity.type
_entity.pdbx_description
1 polymer ?
#
loop_
_entity_poly.entity_id
_entity_poly.type
_entity_poly.pdbx_seq_one_letter_code
_entity_poly.pdbx_strand_id
1 'polypeptide(L)'
;MSSLFQIWTLKSKADISEENFRNLVESISGERSTKNLSKVHLEKIVTAIYKLHPELKKKNVADRRTPIKYSSVPKNNSKFKSIITPDQNELIKNLVTALNLSGNYENLSTNSLPVKMFKKSLNELSRHEAQSVTEALKGMLIRSNQELFDKFLKDMTRSESVLRIMRLILVKGTGV
;
A
#
# COMPACT_ATOMS: atom_id res chain seq x y z
N MET A 1 40.03 13.39 10.55
CA MET A 1 41.04 12.62 11.32
C MET A 1 41.02 11.20 10.81
N SER A 2 42.13 10.71 10.25
CA SER A 2 42.24 9.35 9.73
C SER A 2 42.58 8.37 10.86
N SER A 3 41.74 7.35 11.07
CA SER A 3 41.96 6.32 12.11
C SER A 3 42.54 5.03 11.52
N LEU A 4 43.18 4.19 12.34
CA LEU A 4 43.66 2.87 11.91
C LEU A 4 42.53 2.02 11.30
N PHE A 5 41.34 2.07 11.89
CA PHE A 5 40.14 1.41 11.38
C PHE A 5 39.79 1.86 9.95
N GLN A 6 39.93 3.15 9.66
CA GLN A 6 39.67 3.70 8.33
C GLN A 6 40.65 3.12 7.29
N ILE A 7 41.92 2.94 7.65
CA ILE A 7 42.92 2.37 6.72
C ILE A 7 42.62 0.90 6.44
N TRP A 8 42.29 0.10 7.44
CA TRP A 8 41.89 -1.30 7.24
C TRP A 8 40.64 -1.44 6.39
N THR A 9 39.67 -0.54 6.59
CA THR A 9 38.46 -0.47 5.76
C THR A 9 38.81 -0.11 4.31
N LEU A 10 39.73 0.84 4.09
CA LEU A 10 40.17 1.23 2.76
C LEU A 10 40.98 0.12 2.07
N LYS A 11 41.87 -0.57 2.79
CA LYS A 11 42.58 -1.76 2.30
C LYS A 11 41.60 -2.79 1.77
N SER A 12 40.59 -3.14 2.58
CA SER A 12 39.58 -4.14 2.21
C SER A 12 38.72 -3.69 1.02
N LYS A 13 38.36 -2.40 0.93
CA LYS A 13 37.58 -1.88 -0.20
C LYS A 13 38.38 -1.75 -1.49
N ALA A 14 39.68 -1.52 -1.38
CA ALA A 14 40.62 -1.44 -2.49
C ALA A 14 41.08 -2.82 -3.00
N ASP A 15 40.69 -3.91 -2.30
CA ASP A 15 41.16 -5.27 -2.55
C ASP A 15 42.70 -5.40 -2.61
N ILE A 16 43.40 -4.63 -1.76
CA ILE A 16 44.85 -4.65 -1.69
C ILE A 16 45.28 -5.88 -0.87
N SER A 17 46.12 -6.73 -1.47
CA SER A 17 46.71 -7.88 -0.78
C SER A 17 47.47 -7.45 0.49
N GLU A 18 47.57 -8.35 1.47
CA GLU A 18 48.23 -8.02 2.73
C GLU A 18 49.71 -7.63 2.55
N GLU A 19 50.42 -8.30 1.64
CA GLU A 19 51.82 -8.01 1.33
C GLU A 19 51.99 -6.63 0.71
N ASN A 20 51.16 -6.30 -0.29
CA ASN A 20 51.22 -4.98 -0.94
C ASN A 20 50.85 -3.85 0.02
N PHE A 21 49.90 -4.11 0.92
CA PHE A 21 49.53 -3.16 1.96
C PHE A 21 50.66 -2.97 2.99
N ARG A 22 51.36 -4.03 3.40
CA ARG A 22 52.52 -3.94 4.29
C ARG A 22 53.69 -3.21 3.65
N ASN A 23 53.97 -3.44 2.37
CA ASN A 23 54.98 -2.70 1.61
C ASN A 23 54.63 -1.21 1.49
N LEU A 24 53.35 -0.88 1.28
CA LEU A 24 52.88 0.51 1.27
C LEU A 24 53.09 1.18 2.64
N VAL A 25 52.76 0.49 3.73
CA VAL A 25 52.98 0.99 5.08
C VAL A 25 54.48 1.18 5.35
N GLU A 26 55.30 0.18 5.06
CA GLU A 26 56.76 0.21 5.22
C GLU A 26 57.40 1.36 4.43
N SER A 27 56.94 1.62 3.20
CA SER A 27 57.43 2.74 2.38
C SER A 27 57.13 4.14 2.95
N ILE A 28 56.12 4.25 3.83
CA ILE A 28 55.66 5.55 4.38
C ILE A 28 56.12 5.73 5.83
N SER A 29 56.14 4.68 6.65
CA SER A 29 56.51 4.74 8.07
C SER A 29 57.89 4.17 8.38
N GLY A 30 58.52 3.44 7.46
CA GLY A 30 59.77 2.69 7.69
C GLY A 30 59.59 1.43 8.53
N GLU A 31 58.36 1.10 8.93
CA GLU A 31 58.03 -0.07 9.74
C GLU A 31 56.96 -0.92 9.06
N ARG A 32 57.11 -2.25 9.10
CA ARG A 32 56.09 -3.19 8.58
C ARG A 32 54.81 -3.28 9.43
N SER A 33 54.82 -2.69 10.63
CA SER A 33 53.73 -2.76 11.59
C SER A 33 52.80 -1.56 11.49
N THR A 34 51.50 -1.80 11.51
CA THR A 34 50.48 -0.73 11.58
C THR A 34 50.17 -0.30 13.01
N LYS A 35 50.80 -0.88 14.05
CA LYS A 35 50.42 -0.67 15.46
C LYS A 35 50.78 0.73 15.97
N ASN A 36 51.93 1.28 15.58
CA ASN A 36 52.48 2.53 16.12
C ASN A 36 52.58 3.65 15.07
N LEU A 37 51.58 3.75 14.18
CA LEU A 37 51.61 4.77 13.13
C LEU A 37 51.22 6.15 13.67
N SER A 38 52.09 7.15 13.44
CA SER A 38 51.77 8.54 13.71
C SER A 38 50.59 9.02 12.85
N LYS A 39 49.86 10.04 13.32
CA LYS A 39 48.72 10.61 12.60
C LYS A 39 49.10 11.07 11.18
N VAL A 40 50.32 11.60 11.01
CA VAL A 40 50.85 12.03 9.71
C VAL A 40 51.07 10.84 8.78
N HIS A 41 51.58 9.71 9.31
CA HIS A 41 51.73 8.48 8.53
C HIS A 41 50.37 7.92 8.09
N LEU A 42 49.37 7.94 8.98
CA LEU A 42 48.01 7.51 8.66
C LEU A 42 47.39 8.33 7.51
N GLU A 43 47.55 9.66 7.54
CA GLU A 43 47.03 10.55 6.49
C GLU A 43 47.75 10.35 5.15
N LYS A 44 49.07 10.13 5.17
CA LYS A 44 49.85 9.80 3.97
C LYS A 44 49.41 8.47 3.35
N ILE A 45 49.18 7.43 4.16
CA ILE A 45 48.71 6.12 3.68
C ILE A 45 47.32 6.24 3.05
N VAL A 46 46.38 6.94 3.70
CA VAL A 46 45.03 7.18 3.15
C VAL A 46 45.12 7.92 1.81
N THR A 47 46.00 8.91 1.71
CA THR A 47 46.19 9.68 0.47
C THR A 47 46.77 8.82 -0.65
N ALA A 48 47.73 7.94 -0.34
CA ALA A 48 48.30 7.00 -1.29
C ALA A 48 47.26 6.00 -1.80
N ILE A 49 46.45 5.41 -0.92
CA ILE A 49 45.36 4.49 -1.30
C ILE A 49 44.35 5.19 -2.20
N TYR A 50 43.96 6.43 -1.89
CA TYR A 50 43.03 7.19 -2.73
C TYR A 50 43.63 7.66 -4.06
N LYS A 51 44.95 7.75 -4.18
CA LYS A 51 45.63 8.05 -5.45
C LYS A 51 45.62 6.82 -6.36
N LEU A 52 45.77 5.63 -5.78
CA LEU A 52 45.71 4.35 -6.50
C LEU A 52 44.26 3.96 -6.84
N HIS A 53 43.32 4.25 -5.95
CA HIS A 53 41.91 3.88 -6.05
C HIS A 53 40.99 5.11 -5.92
N PRO A 54 40.94 5.98 -6.93
CA PRO A 54 40.12 7.19 -6.91
C PRO A 54 38.61 6.92 -6.75
N GLU A 55 38.14 5.74 -7.14
CA GLU A 55 36.77 5.26 -6.95
C GLU A 55 36.34 5.21 -5.48
N LEU A 56 37.29 5.02 -4.55
CA LEU A 56 37.02 4.98 -3.11
C LEU A 56 36.76 6.36 -2.50
N LYS A 57 37.15 7.44 -3.18
CA LYS A 57 36.81 8.82 -2.74
C LYS A 57 35.32 9.11 -2.89
N LYS A 58 34.60 8.37 -3.73
CA LYS A 58 33.17 8.60 -3.94
C LYS A 58 32.46 8.29 -2.62
N LYS A 59 31.83 9.32 -2.03
CA LYS A 59 30.92 9.14 -0.89
C LYS A 59 29.94 8.03 -1.26
N ASN A 60 29.88 6.99 -0.44
CA ASN A 60 28.83 5.99 -0.55
C ASN A 60 27.51 6.76 -0.55
N VAL A 61 26.83 6.72 -1.68
CA VAL A 61 25.41 7.07 -1.77
C VAL A 61 24.76 6.19 -0.71
N ALA A 62 24.39 6.80 0.42
CA ALA A 62 23.78 6.14 1.56
C ALA A 62 22.37 5.60 1.23
N ASP A 63 22.01 5.50 -0.05
CA ASP A 63 20.69 5.13 -0.56
C ASP A 63 20.60 3.73 -1.19
N ARG A 64 21.60 2.84 -1.03
CA ARG A 64 21.57 1.52 -1.71
C ARG A 64 21.41 0.27 -0.84
N ARG A 65 21.36 0.38 0.50
CA ARG A 65 21.08 -0.79 1.37
C ARG A 65 19.62 -0.99 1.70
N THR A 66 18.83 0.07 1.63
CA THR A 66 17.37 -0.04 1.69
C THR A 66 16.91 -0.27 0.24
N PRO A 67 16.14 -1.33 -0.08
CA PRO A 67 15.36 -1.31 -1.31
C PRO A 67 14.65 0.03 -1.36
N ILE A 68 14.62 0.69 -2.52
CA ILE A 68 13.85 1.92 -2.72
C ILE A 68 12.47 1.65 -2.13
N LYS A 69 12.21 2.13 -0.90
CA LYS A 69 10.87 2.06 -0.33
C LYS A 69 10.07 2.87 -1.32
N TYR A 70 9.17 2.22 -2.05
CA TYR A 70 8.19 2.92 -2.86
C TYR A 70 7.70 4.08 -2.02
N SER A 71 7.83 5.30 -2.54
CA SER A 71 7.39 6.48 -1.83
C SER A 71 5.97 6.21 -1.37
N SER A 72 5.74 6.18 -0.06
CA SER A 72 4.41 6.00 0.50
C SER A 72 3.52 6.98 -0.23
N VAL A 73 2.47 6.47 -0.88
CA VAL A 73 1.52 7.35 -1.58
C VAL A 73 1.08 8.40 -0.57
N PRO A 74 1.31 9.71 -0.83
CA PRO A 74 0.97 10.74 0.12
C PRO A 74 -0.52 10.60 0.45
N LYS A 75 -0.88 10.54 1.74
CA LYS A 75 -2.28 10.47 2.18
C LYS A 75 -3.15 11.60 1.59
N ASN A 76 -2.49 12.68 1.16
CA ASN A 76 -3.11 13.87 0.57
C ASN A 76 -3.18 13.86 -0.97
N ASN A 77 -2.78 12.77 -1.65
CA ASN A 77 -3.11 12.59 -3.08
C ASN A 77 -4.58 12.17 -3.21
N SER A 78 -5.47 13.13 -2.96
CA SER A 78 -6.92 13.10 -3.18
C SER A 78 -7.34 12.82 -4.64
N LYS A 79 -6.40 12.50 -5.53
CA LYS A 79 -6.65 12.23 -6.95
C LYS A 79 -7.14 10.81 -7.23
N PHE A 80 -7.13 9.90 -6.26
CA PHE A 80 -7.88 8.67 -6.40
C PHE A 80 -9.37 8.98 -6.23
N LYS A 81 -10.03 9.36 -7.34
CA LYS A 81 -11.48 9.25 -7.42
C LYS A 81 -11.79 7.79 -7.16
N SER A 82 -12.33 7.49 -5.98
CA SER A 82 -12.78 6.15 -5.68
C SER A 82 -14.02 5.93 -6.53
N ILE A 83 -13.91 5.00 -7.47
CA ILE A 83 -14.96 4.71 -8.46
C ILE A 83 -15.69 3.46 -7.98
N ILE A 84 -17.01 3.58 -7.86
CA ILE A 84 -17.93 2.44 -7.73
C ILE A 84 -17.72 1.48 -8.90
N THR A 85 -17.65 0.18 -8.63
CA THR A 85 -17.59 -0.79 -9.73
C THR A 85 -18.94 -0.84 -10.45
N PRO A 86 -18.98 -1.13 -11.76
CA PRO A 86 -20.24 -1.29 -12.50
C PRO A 86 -21.23 -2.24 -11.81
N ASP A 87 -20.72 -3.37 -11.33
CA ASP A 87 -21.52 -4.39 -10.61
C ASP A 87 -22.12 -3.85 -9.31
N GLN A 88 -21.38 -3.03 -8.54
CA GLN A 88 -21.90 -2.39 -7.33
C GLN A 88 -23.01 -1.39 -7.67
N ASN A 89 -22.84 -0.63 -8.75
CA ASN A 89 -23.85 0.32 -9.21
C ASN A 89 -25.15 -0.40 -9.60
N GLU A 90 -25.03 -1.49 -10.36
CA GLU A 90 -26.17 -2.28 -10.79
C GLU A 90 -26.89 -2.94 -9.60
N LEU A 91 -26.14 -3.53 -8.66
CA LEU A 91 -26.71 -4.11 -7.45
C LEU A 91 -27.47 -3.07 -6.62
N ILE A 92 -26.91 -1.89 -6.42
CA ILE A 92 -27.57 -0.79 -5.68
C ILE A 92 -28.87 -0.37 -6.39
N LYS A 93 -28.84 -0.22 -7.73
CA LYS A 93 -30.04 0.07 -8.51
C LYS A 93 -31.11 -1.01 -8.34
N ASN A 94 -30.74 -2.28 -8.46
CA ASN A 94 -31.66 -3.41 -8.32
C ASN A 94 -32.29 -3.48 -6.92
N LEU A 95 -31.49 -3.23 -5.87
CA LEU A 95 -31.99 -3.18 -4.50
C LEU A 95 -32.97 -2.03 -4.28
N VAL A 96 -32.67 -0.84 -4.81
CA VAL A 96 -33.56 0.32 -4.71
C VAL A 96 -34.87 0.07 -5.46
N THR A 97 -34.81 -0.48 -6.67
CA THR A 97 -36.00 -0.85 -7.44
C THR A 97 -36.83 -1.90 -6.70
N ALA A 98 -36.21 -2.94 -6.14
CA ALA A 98 -36.92 -3.96 -5.36
C ALA A 98 -37.58 -3.38 -4.10
N LEU A 99 -36.94 -2.41 -3.44
CA LEU A 99 -37.53 -1.72 -2.28
C LEU A 99 -38.70 -0.81 -2.65
N ASN A 100 -38.64 -0.14 -3.80
CA ASN A 100 -39.76 0.64 -4.32
C ASN A 100 -40.94 -0.28 -4.67
N LEU A 101 -40.66 -1.41 -5.34
CA LEU A 101 -41.68 -2.39 -5.73
C LEU A 101 -42.28 -3.16 -4.55
N SER A 102 -41.56 -3.28 -3.43
CA SER A 102 -42.09 -3.93 -2.22
C SER A 102 -43.13 -3.07 -1.47
N GLY A 103 -43.40 -1.85 -1.94
CA GLY A 103 -44.46 -0.97 -1.41
C GLY A 103 -44.15 -0.31 -0.07
N ASN A 104 -43.05 -0.68 0.59
CA ASN A 104 -42.68 -0.13 1.90
C ASN A 104 -41.86 1.16 1.83
N TYR A 105 -41.31 1.50 0.66
CA TYR A 105 -40.45 2.65 0.45
C TYR A 105 -40.79 3.31 -0.88
N GLU A 106 -41.88 4.06 -0.94
CA GLU A 106 -42.25 4.78 -2.17
C GLU A 106 -41.23 5.89 -2.49
N ASN A 107 -40.84 5.98 -3.76
CA ASN A 107 -39.96 7.02 -4.32
C ASN A 107 -38.50 7.04 -3.80
N LEU A 108 -37.95 5.89 -3.41
CA LEU A 108 -36.53 5.78 -3.09
C LEU A 108 -35.69 5.94 -4.36
N SER A 109 -34.89 7.00 -4.41
CA SER A 109 -33.87 7.21 -5.45
C SER A 109 -32.55 6.54 -5.07
N THR A 110 -31.75 6.17 -6.06
CA THR A 110 -30.40 5.62 -5.87
C THR A 110 -29.46 6.57 -5.11
N ASN A 111 -29.72 7.88 -5.14
CA ASN A 111 -28.96 8.88 -4.39
C ASN A 111 -29.51 9.16 -2.98
N SER A 112 -30.73 8.71 -2.67
CA SER A 112 -31.38 9.05 -1.39
C SER A 112 -30.59 8.59 -0.17
N LEU A 113 -30.12 7.34 -0.18
CA LEU A 113 -29.36 6.75 0.92
C LEU A 113 -27.89 7.22 0.96
N PRO A 114 -27.15 7.28 -0.17
CA PRO A 114 -25.83 7.90 -0.23
C PRO A 114 -25.78 9.32 0.35
N VAL A 115 -26.73 10.18 -0.01
CA VAL A 115 -26.77 11.57 0.45
C VAL A 115 -27.04 11.64 1.96
N LYS A 116 -27.93 10.80 2.49
CA LYS A 116 -28.20 10.74 3.93
C LYS A 116 -27.01 10.25 4.75
N MET A 117 -26.30 9.23 4.27
CA MET A 117 -25.19 8.61 5.03
C MET A 117 -23.88 9.38 4.91
N PHE A 118 -23.56 9.89 3.72
CA PHE A 118 -22.23 10.41 3.41
C PHE A 118 -22.24 11.83 2.82
N LYS A 119 -23.42 12.45 2.63
CA LYS A 119 -23.59 13.75 1.96
C LYS A 119 -22.98 13.79 0.55
N LYS A 120 -22.97 12.64 -0.13
CA LYS A 120 -22.40 12.42 -1.48
C LYS A 120 -23.42 11.75 -2.37
N SER A 121 -23.33 11.99 -3.68
CA SER A 121 -24.07 11.19 -4.67
C SER A 121 -23.46 9.80 -4.83
N LEU A 122 -24.23 8.86 -5.41
CA LEU A 122 -23.76 7.49 -5.63
C LEU A 122 -22.44 7.43 -6.42
N ASN A 123 -22.29 8.28 -7.43
CA ASN A 123 -21.12 8.30 -8.31
C ASN A 123 -19.86 8.87 -7.64
N GLU A 124 -20.00 9.50 -6.48
CA GLU A 124 -18.92 10.09 -5.69
C GLU A 124 -18.50 9.21 -4.51
N LEU A 125 -19.19 8.08 -4.31
CA LEU A 125 -18.88 7.16 -3.23
C LEU A 125 -17.62 6.37 -3.49
N SER A 126 -16.86 6.17 -2.43
CA SER A 126 -15.81 5.16 -2.40
C SER A 126 -16.36 3.75 -2.34
N ARG A 127 -15.55 2.75 -2.71
CA ARG A 127 -15.94 1.32 -2.65
C ARG A 127 -16.47 0.91 -1.28
N HIS A 128 -15.88 1.41 -0.20
CA HIS A 128 -16.30 1.10 1.16
C HIS A 128 -17.60 1.81 1.55
N GLU A 129 -17.78 3.06 1.11
CA GLU A 129 -19.03 3.79 1.30
C GLU A 129 -20.17 3.12 0.51
N ALA A 130 -19.90 2.72 -0.73
CA ALA A 130 -20.83 1.97 -1.58
C ALA A 130 -21.23 0.62 -0.97
N GLN A 131 -20.27 -0.11 -0.38
CA GLN A 131 -20.55 -1.34 0.35
C GLN A 131 -21.43 -1.08 1.57
N SER A 132 -21.18 -0.01 2.31
CA SER A 132 -22.02 0.40 3.45
C SER A 132 -23.46 0.70 3.02
N VAL A 133 -23.65 1.43 1.91
CA VAL A 133 -24.97 1.67 1.31
C VAL A 133 -25.63 0.36 0.91
N THR A 134 -24.88 -0.55 0.27
CA THR A 134 -25.39 -1.85 -0.17
C THR A 134 -25.91 -2.67 1.01
N GLU A 135 -25.14 -2.79 2.10
CA GLU A 135 -25.57 -3.55 3.28
C GLU A 135 -26.78 -2.91 3.99
N ALA A 136 -26.85 -1.57 4.03
CA ALA A 136 -28.02 -0.87 4.54
C ALA A 136 -29.29 -1.19 3.72
N LEU A 137 -29.19 -1.16 2.38
CA LEU A 137 -30.29 -1.53 1.49
C LEU A 137 -30.70 -2.99 1.63
N LYS A 138 -29.74 -3.93 1.76
CA LYS A 138 -30.04 -5.33 2.07
C LYS A 138 -30.81 -5.47 3.38
N GLY A 139 -30.39 -4.73 4.42
CA GLY A 139 -31.08 -4.70 5.71
C GLY A 139 -32.51 -4.16 5.62
N MET A 140 -32.74 -3.11 4.81
CA MET A 140 -34.09 -2.61 4.52
C MET A 140 -34.92 -3.68 3.82
N LEU A 141 -34.35 -4.39 2.84
CA LEU A 141 -35.06 -5.42 2.09
C LEU A 141 -35.49 -6.59 2.99
N ILE A 142 -34.59 -7.03 3.89
CA ILE A 142 -34.89 -8.05 4.90
C ILE A 142 -36.06 -7.59 5.78
N ARG A 143 -36.00 -6.38 6.37
CA ARG A 143 -37.06 -5.88 7.25
C ARG A 143 -38.41 -5.80 6.56
N SER A 144 -38.43 -5.38 5.29
CA SER A 144 -39.65 -5.31 4.49
C SER A 144 -40.22 -6.68 4.06
N ASN A 145 -39.43 -7.76 4.14
CA ASN A 145 -39.79 -9.10 3.67
C ASN A 145 -39.39 -10.18 4.69
N GLN A 146 -39.54 -9.89 5.98
CA GLN A 146 -38.98 -10.69 7.08
C GLN A 146 -39.45 -12.15 7.03
N GLU A 147 -40.75 -12.39 6.82
CA GLU A 147 -41.31 -13.74 6.76
C GLU A 147 -40.74 -14.59 5.61
N LEU A 148 -40.60 -13.99 4.43
CA LEU A 148 -39.99 -14.65 3.27
C LEU A 148 -38.50 -14.91 3.50
N PHE A 149 -37.80 -13.97 4.15
CA PHE A 149 -36.40 -14.12 4.49
C PHE A 149 -36.17 -15.25 5.48
N ASP A 150 -36.95 -15.34 6.55
CA ASP A 150 -36.84 -16.40 7.55
C ASP A 150 -37.14 -17.78 6.96
N LYS A 151 -38.02 -17.85 5.95
CA LYS A 151 -38.26 -19.08 5.19
C LYS A 151 -37.02 -19.49 4.37
N PHE A 152 -36.43 -18.57 3.59
CA PHE A 152 -35.27 -18.91 2.76
C PHE A 152 -33.99 -19.15 3.56
N LEU A 153 -33.82 -18.47 4.70
CA LEU A 153 -32.65 -18.64 5.56
C LEU A 153 -32.51 -20.05 6.13
N LYS A 154 -33.61 -20.83 6.19
CA LYS A 154 -33.56 -22.25 6.62
C LYS A 154 -32.78 -23.13 5.65
N ASP A 155 -32.79 -22.79 4.36
CA ASP A 155 -32.25 -23.63 3.30
C ASP A 155 -31.01 -23.00 2.61
N MET A 156 -30.76 -21.71 2.81
CA MET A 156 -29.75 -20.94 2.06
C MET A 156 -28.99 -19.94 2.95
N THR A 157 -27.85 -19.45 2.45
CA THR A 157 -27.08 -18.41 3.16
C THR A 157 -27.82 -17.06 3.16
N ARG A 158 -27.52 -16.20 4.13
CA ARG A 158 -28.10 -14.84 4.21
C ARG A 158 -28.00 -14.06 2.90
N SER A 159 -26.84 -14.09 2.25
CA SER A 159 -26.61 -13.37 0.99
C SER A 159 -27.48 -13.92 -0.13
N GLU A 160 -27.61 -15.25 -0.22
CA GLU A 160 -28.42 -15.92 -1.22
C GLU A 160 -29.92 -15.69 -1.01
N SER A 161 -30.39 -15.75 0.24
CA SER A 161 -31.78 -15.42 0.61
C SER A 161 -32.16 -14.00 0.21
N VAL A 162 -31.29 -13.02 0.47
CA VAL A 162 -31.51 -11.61 0.06
C VAL A 162 -31.59 -11.49 -1.45
N LEU A 163 -30.67 -12.11 -2.20
CA LEU A 163 -30.67 -12.07 -3.65
C LEU A 163 -31.91 -12.77 -4.23
N ARG A 164 -32.37 -13.86 -3.62
CA ARG A 164 -33.58 -14.59 -4.04
C ARG A 164 -34.83 -13.74 -3.86
N ILE A 165 -34.97 -13.07 -2.71
CA ILE A 165 -36.08 -12.13 -2.45
C ILE A 165 -36.06 -10.99 -3.46
N MET A 166 -34.89 -10.36 -3.64
CA MET A 166 -34.72 -9.26 -4.59
C MET A 166 -35.16 -9.70 -5.99
N ARG A 167 -34.68 -10.86 -6.47
CA ARG A 167 -35.08 -11.41 -7.78
C ARG A 167 -36.59 -11.69 -7.86
N LEU A 168 -37.19 -12.29 -6.84
CA LEU A 168 -38.63 -12.57 -6.81
C LEU A 168 -39.45 -11.29 -6.92
N ILE A 169 -39.06 -10.23 -6.21
CA ILE A 169 -39.75 -8.93 -6.27
C ILE A 169 -39.57 -8.29 -7.65
N LEU A 170 -38.34 -8.27 -8.18
CA LEU A 170 -38.06 -7.69 -9.50
C LEU A 170 -38.83 -8.41 -10.61
N VAL A 171 -38.88 -9.75 -10.59
CA VAL A 171 -39.66 -10.53 -11.57
C VAL A 171 -41.15 -10.22 -11.44
N LYS A 172 -41.71 -10.22 -10.22
CA LYS A 172 -43.13 -9.92 -10.00
C LYS A 172 -43.51 -8.50 -10.42
N GLY A 173 -42.64 -7.51 -10.15
CA GLY A 173 -42.91 -6.11 -10.48
C GLY A 173 -42.65 -5.73 -11.94
N THR A 174 -41.97 -6.58 -12.72
CA THR A 174 -41.73 -6.37 -14.16
C THR A 174 -42.77 -7.02 -15.06
N GLY A 175 -43.74 -7.76 -14.50
CA GLY A 175 -44.90 -8.28 -15.25
C GLY A 175 -44.58 -9.32 -16.32
N VAL A 176 -43.48 -10.06 -16.16
CA VAL A 176 -43.12 -11.21 -17.02
C VAL A 176 -43.78 -12.48 -16.52
#